data_AF-G2IJZ3-F1
#
_entry.id   AF-G2IJZ3-F1
#
_cell.length_a   1.000
_cell.length_b   1.000
_cell.length_c   1.000
_cell.angle_alpha   90.00
_cell.angle_beta   90.00
_cell.angle_gamma   90.00
#
_symmetry.space_group_name_H-M   'P 1'
#
loop_
_entity.id
_entity.type
_entity.pdbx_description
1 polymer ?
#
loop_
_entity_poly.entity_id
_entity_poly.type
_entity_poly.pdbx_seq_one_letter_code
_entity_poly.pdbx_strand_id
1 'polypeptide(L)'
;MSPGPCRYGHAPRQSAANDNRGAHPAWGSTFPPDAHTIIEPIRLLGDRVPRKLRDQWRLRFEQKAPAFADPLTGWTGGSDPLVHVGLRFPNAEAAVGYCMRQGLPYTVRAWPGDHNQRHINSEGRSR
;
A
#
# COMPACT_ATOMS: atom_id res chain seq x y z
N MET A 1 18.09 -59.90 -25.05
CA MET A 1 18.33 -58.86 -24.03
C MET A 1 17.77 -57.53 -24.53
N SER A 2 16.65 -57.07 -23.98
CA SER A 2 16.05 -55.77 -24.33
C SER A 2 16.53 -54.70 -23.33
N PRO A 3 17.07 -53.55 -23.76
CA PRO A 3 17.35 -52.44 -22.85
C PRO A 3 16.04 -51.75 -22.45
N GLY A 4 15.84 -51.59 -21.14
CA GLY A 4 14.61 -51.09 -20.52
C GLY A 4 14.34 -49.59 -20.76
N PRO A 5 13.11 -49.12 -20.46
CA PRO A 5 12.70 -47.76 -20.76
C PRO A 5 13.35 -46.73 -19.83
N CYS A 6 13.85 -45.65 -20.43
CA CYS A 6 14.31 -44.45 -19.73
C CYS A 6 13.17 -43.81 -18.94
N ARG A 7 13.20 -43.96 -17.62
CA ARG A 7 12.31 -43.28 -16.67
C ARG A 7 12.75 -41.82 -16.58
N TYR A 8 12.13 -40.93 -17.37
CA TYR A 8 12.29 -39.49 -17.17
C TYR A 8 11.74 -39.14 -15.79
N GLY A 9 12.64 -38.77 -14.88
CA GLY A 9 12.28 -38.27 -13.57
C GLY A 9 11.45 -37.01 -13.71
N HIS A 10 10.24 -37.02 -13.13
CA HIS A 10 9.52 -35.81 -12.83
C HIS A 10 10.38 -34.95 -11.89
N ALA A 11 10.91 -33.85 -12.39
CA ALA A 11 11.46 -32.80 -11.54
C ALA A 11 10.38 -32.36 -10.54
N PRO A 12 10.72 -32.15 -9.25
CA PRO A 12 9.76 -31.63 -8.30
C PRO A 12 9.26 -30.28 -8.81
N ARG A 13 7.93 -30.12 -8.79
CA ARG A 13 7.21 -28.86 -9.03
C ARG A 13 8.00 -27.73 -8.40
N GLN A 14 8.49 -26.82 -9.24
CA GLN A 14 9.10 -25.57 -8.82
C GLN A 14 8.20 -24.96 -7.73
N SER A 15 8.76 -24.77 -6.53
CA SER A 15 8.19 -23.92 -5.49
C SER A 15 7.73 -22.64 -6.18
N ALA A 16 6.43 -22.35 -6.09
CA ALA A 16 5.85 -21.21 -6.76
C ALA A 16 6.69 -19.98 -6.39
N ALA A 17 7.19 -19.25 -7.38
CA ALA A 17 8.02 -18.04 -7.23
C ALA A 17 7.37 -16.90 -6.43
N ASN A 18 6.22 -17.16 -5.79
CA ASN A 18 5.46 -16.28 -4.93
C ASN A 18 5.48 -16.78 -3.47
N ASP A 19 6.68 -17.02 -2.94
CA ASP A 19 6.86 -17.16 -1.50
C ASP A 19 6.93 -15.75 -0.87
N ASN A 20 5.81 -15.01 -0.88
CA ASN A 20 5.64 -13.75 -0.12
C ASN A 20 5.64 -13.97 1.41
N ARG A 21 6.17 -15.10 1.88
CA ARG A 21 6.03 -15.60 3.26
C ARG A 21 7.14 -15.19 4.20
N GLY A 22 8.11 -14.34 3.82
CA GLY A 22 9.31 -14.20 4.66
C GLY A 22 10.17 -12.96 4.52
N ALA A 23 9.62 -11.79 4.15
CA ALA A 23 10.43 -10.56 4.13
C ALA A 23 9.91 -9.53 5.15
N HIS A 24 10.01 -9.88 6.43
CA HIS A 24 10.22 -8.87 7.46
C HIS A 24 11.61 -9.18 8.04
N PRO A 25 12.64 -8.35 7.81
CA PRO A 25 13.81 -8.41 8.66
C PRO A 25 13.32 -8.19 10.09
N ALA A 26 13.78 -9.01 11.03
CA ALA A 26 13.35 -8.99 12.44
C ALA A 26 13.65 -7.66 13.19
N TRP A 27 14.11 -6.62 12.48
CA TRP A 27 14.56 -5.35 13.04
C TRP A 27 13.97 -4.09 12.37
N GLY A 28 12.98 -4.18 11.48
CA GLY A 28 12.37 -2.96 10.95
C GLY A 28 11.29 -3.14 9.89
N SER A 29 10.43 -2.13 9.78
CA SER A 29 9.53 -1.93 8.65
C SER A 29 10.32 -1.97 7.33
N THR A 30 9.70 -2.47 6.26
CA THR A 30 10.22 -2.33 4.88
C THR A 30 10.35 -0.85 4.46
N PHE A 31 9.68 0.06 5.17
CA PHE A 31 9.62 1.47 4.85
C PHE A 31 10.52 2.31 5.79
N PRO A 32 10.95 3.50 5.33
CA PRO A 32 11.62 4.47 6.18
C PRO A 32 10.81 4.75 7.46
N PRO A 33 11.46 4.92 8.62
CA PRO A 33 10.78 5.05 9.92
C PRO A 33 9.89 6.29 10.03
N ASP A 34 10.16 7.31 9.22
CA ASP A 34 9.44 8.58 9.13
C ASP A 34 8.32 8.54 8.07
N ALA A 35 8.01 7.39 7.48
CA ALA A 35 6.95 7.25 6.48
C ALA A 35 5.55 7.35 7.11
N HIS A 36 4.85 8.46 6.88
CA HIS A 36 3.45 8.64 7.28
C HIS A 36 2.50 8.13 6.20
N THR A 37 1.49 7.37 6.62
CA THR A 37 0.47 6.81 5.71
C THR A 37 -0.90 7.41 5.95
N ILE A 38 -1.65 7.56 4.87
CA ILE A 38 -3.01 8.07 4.85
C ILE A 38 -3.89 6.98 4.22
N ILE A 39 -4.84 6.49 5.00
CA ILE A 39 -5.86 5.54 4.56
C ILE A 39 -7.10 6.36 4.23
N GLU A 40 -7.51 6.34 2.96
CA GLU A 40 -8.65 7.12 2.50
C GLU A 40 -9.56 6.31 1.58
N PRO A 41 -10.87 6.58 1.62
CA PRO A 41 -11.79 5.93 0.72
C PRO A 41 -11.64 6.44 -0.72
N ILE A 42 -11.77 5.53 -1.68
CA ILE A 42 -11.86 5.82 -3.10
C ILE A 42 -13.28 5.49 -3.56
N ARG A 43 -13.96 6.51 -4.10
CA ARG A 43 -15.10 6.29 -4.98
C ARG A 43 -14.65 6.14 -6.41
N LEU A 44 -14.73 4.91 -6.91
CA LEU A 44 -14.64 4.66 -8.34
C LEU A 44 -16.07 4.74 -8.90
N LEU A 45 -16.39 5.87 -9.52
CA LEU A 45 -17.70 6.13 -10.11
C LEU A 45 -17.69 5.81 -11.60
N GLY A 46 -18.81 5.28 -12.11
CA GLY A 46 -19.02 4.98 -13.52
C GLY A 46 -19.67 3.63 -13.74
N ASP A 47 -20.46 3.51 -14.80
CA ASP A 47 -21.25 2.30 -15.10
C ASP A 47 -20.38 1.06 -15.35
N ARG A 48 -19.17 1.26 -15.88
CA ARG A 48 -18.21 0.18 -16.16
C ARG A 48 -17.40 -0.26 -14.95
N VAL A 49 -17.53 0.42 -13.81
CA VAL A 49 -16.86 0.00 -12.57
C VAL A 49 -17.71 -1.08 -11.91
N PRO A 50 -17.18 -2.31 -11.75
CA PRO A 50 -17.93 -3.39 -11.08
C PRO A 50 -18.25 -2.98 -9.65
N ARG A 51 -19.43 -3.37 -9.16
CA ARG A 51 -19.97 -2.92 -7.87
C ARG A 51 -19.01 -3.13 -6.70
N LYS A 52 -18.24 -4.22 -6.71
CA LYS A 52 -17.21 -4.55 -5.70
C LYS A 52 -16.05 -3.54 -5.65
N LEU A 53 -15.77 -2.82 -6.73
CA LEU A 53 -14.68 -1.84 -6.80
C LEU A 53 -15.13 -0.40 -6.51
N ARG A 54 -16.44 -0.16 -6.34
CA ARG A 54 -17.01 1.19 -6.16
C ARG A 54 -16.62 1.82 -4.83
N ASP A 55 -16.55 1.02 -3.78
CA ASP A 55 -16.23 1.43 -2.41
C ASP A 55 -14.94 0.75 -1.96
N GLN A 56 -13.81 1.28 -2.42
CA GLN A 56 -12.49 0.77 -2.06
C GLN A 56 -11.78 1.71 -1.11
N TRP A 57 -10.75 1.18 -0.47
CA TRP A 57 -9.84 1.94 0.38
C TRP A 57 -8.47 2.01 -0.27
N ARG A 58 -7.80 3.15 -0.14
CA ARG A 58 -6.42 3.33 -0.55
C ARG A 58 -5.57 3.76 0.62
N LEU A 59 -4.44 3.08 0.77
CA LEU A 59 -3.32 3.53 1.57
C LEU A 59 -2.36 4.26 0.64
N ARG A 60 -2.09 5.53 0.94
CA ARG A 60 -1.12 6.36 0.26
C ARG A 60 -0.09 6.87 1.27
N PHE A 61 1.15 7.06 0.84
CA PHE A 61 2.16 7.73 1.66
C PHE A 61 2.08 9.24 1.50
N GLU A 62 2.33 9.96 2.61
CA GLU A 62 2.49 11.40 2.59
C GLU A 62 3.80 11.76 1.87
N GLN A 63 3.72 12.74 0.97
CA GLN A 63 4.89 13.23 0.26
C GLN A 63 5.77 14.03 1.23
N LYS A 64 7.03 13.61 1.39
CA LYS A 64 7.97 14.31 2.28
C LYS A 64 8.72 15.44 1.60
N ALA A 65 9.11 15.23 0.36
CA ALA A 65 9.91 16.17 -0.40
C ALA A 65 9.04 16.85 -1.47
N PRO A 66 9.09 18.18 -1.60
CA PRO A 66 8.39 18.88 -2.67
C PRO A 66 8.90 18.39 -4.03
N ALA A 67 8.00 18.39 -5.00
CA ALA A 67 8.40 18.18 -6.39
C ALA A 67 9.22 19.38 -6.87
N PHE A 68 10.27 19.13 -7.64
CA PHE A 68 11.15 20.16 -8.19
C PHE A 68 11.11 20.12 -9.71
N ALA A 69 11.10 21.29 -10.36
CA ALA A 69 11.14 21.39 -11.81
C ALA A 69 12.60 21.38 -12.29
N ASP A 70 12.95 20.45 -13.19
CA ASP A 70 14.26 20.41 -13.81
C ASP A 70 14.53 21.71 -14.59
N PRO A 71 15.65 22.42 -14.34
CA PRO A 71 15.91 23.74 -14.92
C PRO A 71 16.16 23.71 -16.42
N LEU A 72 16.54 22.56 -16.99
CA LEU A 72 16.85 22.43 -18.41
C LEU A 72 15.61 22.05 -19.25
N THR A 73 14.80 21.12 -18.75
CA THR A 73 13.68 20.50 -19.46
C THR A 73 12.31 20.99 -18.98
N GLY A 74 12.23 21.58 -17.79
CA GLY A 74 10.96 21.92 -17.13
C GLY A 74 10.17 20.72 -16.61
N TRP A 75 10.73 19.50 -16.66
CA TRP A 75 10.04 18.30 -16.20
C TRP A 75 10.01 18.24 -14.67
N THR A 76 8.89 17.78 -14.11
CA THR A 76 8.74 17.65 -12.66
C THR A 76 9.43 16.38 -12.18
N GLY A 77 10.52 16.54 -11.44
CA GLY A 77 11.20 15.48 -10.71
C GLY A 77 10.80 15.45 -9.23
N GLY A 78 11.04 14.32 -8.57
CA GLY A 78 10.82 14.15 -7.13
C GLY A 78 11.86 13.21 -6.55
N SER A 79 12.31 13.47 -5.33
CA SER A 79 13.27 12.60 -4.62
C SER A 79 12.60 11.57 -3.71
N ASP A 80 11.29 11.68 -3.49
CA ASP A 80 10.56 10.77 -2.61
C ASP A 80 9.92 9.62 -3.41
N PRO A 81 10.41 8.38 -3.28
CA PRO A 81 9.88 7.24 -4.02
C PRO A 81 8.48 6.83 -3.53
N LEU A 82 8.13 7.15 -2.29
CA LEU A 82 6.86 6.73 -1.69
C LEU A 82 5.65 7.44 -2.31
N VAL A 83 5.87 8.58 -2.98
CA VAL A 83 4.84 9.33 -3.73
C VAL A 83 4.18 8.46 -4.80
N HIS A 84 4.92 7.51 -5.38
CA HIS A 84 4.44 6.62 -6.42
C HIS A 84 3.77 5.36 -5.87
N VAL A 85 3.87 5.09 -4.57
CA VAL A 85 3.33 3.88 -3.94
C VAL A 85 1.92 4.13 -3.44
N GLY A 86 0.95 3.42 -4.01
CA GLY A 86 -0.44 3.41 -3.56
C GLY A 86 -0.99 2.00 -3.51
N LEU A 87 -1.48 1.58 -2.35
CA LEU A 87 -2.05 0.25 -2.14
C LEU A 87 -3.57 0.34 -2.07
N ARG A 88 -4.26 -0.62 -2.70
CA ARG A 88 -5.73 -0.70 -2.68
C ARG A 88 -6.19 -1.87 -1.83
N PHE A 89 -7.20 -1.61 -1.01
CA PHE A 89 -7.80 -2.56 -0.09
C PHE A 89 -9.32 -2.59 -0.25
N PRO A 90 -9.96 -3.72 0.05
CA PRO A 90 -11.42 -3.83 0.00
C PRO A 90 -12.11 -3.12 1.17
N ASN A 91 -11.45 -2.97 2.32
CA ASN A 91 -12.00 -2.34 3.53
C ASN A 91 -10.92 -1.54 4.29
N ALA A 92 -11.35 -0.72 5.24
CA ALA A 92 -10.45 0.11 6.04
C ALA A 92 -9.60 -0.74 6.98
N GLU A 93 -10.19 -1.79 7.57
CA GLU A 93 -9.53 -2.65 8.54
C GLU A 93 -8.36 -3.43 7.92
N ALA A 94 -8.45 -3.87 6.66
CA ALA A 94 -7.34 -4.53 5.97
C ALA A 94 -6.18 -3.57 5.70
N ALA A 95 -6.47 -2.30 5.39
CA ALA A 95 -5.45 -1.28 5.24
C ALA A 95 -4.74 -1.02 6.58
N VAL A 96 -5.52 -0.89 7.67
CA VAL A 96 -4.99 -0.74 9.04
C VAL A 96 -4.14 -1.95 9.45
N GLY A 97 -4.62 -3.17 9.21
CA GLY A 97 -3.88 -4.40 9.52
C GLY A 97 -2.58 -4.53 8.72
N TYR A 98 -2.51 -3.97 7.50
CA TYR A 98 -1.26 -3.84 6.76
C TYR A 98 -0.32 -2.85 7.44
N CYS A 99 -0.78 -1.66 7.81
CA CYS A 99 0.04 -0.67 8.52
C CYS A 99 0.59 -1.23 9.84
N MET A 100 -0.25 -1.90 10.62
CA MET A 100 0.16 -2.53 11.89
C MET A 100 1.23 -3.60 11.68
N ARG A 101 1.06 -4.47 10.68
CA ARG A 101 2.05 -5.51 10.35
C ARG A 101 3.38 -4.91 9.87
N GLN A 102 3.34 -3.75 9.23
CA GLN A 102 4.53 -3.04 8.77
C GLN A 102 5.08 -2.05 9.80
N GLY A 103 4.42 -1.82 10.93
CA GLY A 103 4.83 -0.80 11.91
C GLY A 103 4.78 0.63 11.36
N LEU A 104 3.86 0.92 10.43
CA LEU A 104 3.72 2.24 9.80
C LEU A 104 2.76 3.14 10.60
N PRO A 105 3.13 4.40 10.90
CA PRO A 105 2.17 5.38 11.42
C PRO A 105 1.11 5.70 10.36
N TYR A 106 -0.17 5.71 10.76
CA TYR A 106 -1.29 5.85 9.83
C TYR A 106 -2.37 6.80 10.33
N THR A 107 -3.02 7.49 9.39
CA THR A 107 -4.20 8.33 9.61
C THR A 107 -5.34 7.83 8.74
N VAL A 108 -6.52 7.60 9.33
CA VAL A 108 -7.71 7.15 8.60
C VAL A 108 -8.63 8.35 8.32
N ARG A 109 -8.96 8.57 7.05
CA ARG A 109 -9.97 9.54 6.62
C ARG A 109 -11.32 8.87 6.56
N ALA A 110 -12.35 9.51 7.13
CA ALA A 110 -13.71 9.01 7.00
C ALA A 110 -14.25 9.24 5.59
N TRP A 111 -15.34 8.56 5.28
CA TRP A 111 -16.04 8.74 4.02
C TRP A 111 -16.60 10.16 3.91
N PRO A 112 -16.50 10.82 2.74
CA PRO A 112 -17.15 12.12 2.52
C PRO A 112 -18.67 11.96 2.67
N GLY A 113 -19.20 12.36 3.83
CA GLY A 113 -20.59 12.16 4.26
C GLY A 113 -20.71 11.67 5.71
N ASP A 114 -19.64 11.11 6.27
CA ASP A 114 -19.53 10.77 7.69
C ASP A 114 -19.15 12.04 8.47
N HIS A 115 -20.14 12.69 9.07
CA HIS A 115 -19.96 13.94 9.82
C HIS A 115 -19.40 13.72 11.24
N ASN A 116 -19.03 12.49 11.60
CA ASN A 116 -18.63 12.11 12.95
C ASN A 116 -17.15 12.44 13.27
N GLN A 117 -16.45 13.19 12.42
CA GLN A 117 -15.03 13.56 12.60
C GLN A 117 -14.80 14.95 13.25
N ARG A 118 -15.84 15.74 13.50
CA ARG A 118 -15.67 17.16 13.92
C ARG A 118 -15.30 17.37 15.39
N HIS A 119 -15.42 16.37 16.25
CA HIS A 119 -15.28 16.51 17.71
C HIS A 119 -13.94 16.04 18.29
N ILE A 120 -13.01 15.53 17.47
CA ILE A 120 -11.77 14.90 17.99
C ILE A 120 -10.51 15.79 17.94
N ASN A 121 -10.55 16.95 17.30
CA ASN A 121 -9.35 17.77 17.06
C ASN A 121 -9.29 19.09 17.86
N SER A 122 -10.19 19.33 18.82
CA SER A 122 -10.24 20.60 19.58
C SER A 122 -9.50 20.60 20.93
N GLU A 123 -8.93 19.48 21.38
CA GLU A 123 -8.35 19.36 22.73
C GLU A 123 -6.83 19.20 22.68
N GLY A 124 -6.11 20.26 22.28
CA GLY A 124 -4.65 20.21 22.16
C GLY A 124 -3.92 21.53 21.93
N ARG A 125 -4.56 22.68 22.17
CA ARG A 125 -3.88 23.99 22.14
C ARG A 125 -4.20 24.78 23.40
N SER A 126 -3.52 24.42 24.49
CA SER A 126 -3.43 25.24 25.69
C SER A 126 -2.15 24.89 26.47
N ARG A 127 -1.04 25.52 26.10
CA ARG A 127 -0.19 26.28 27.02
C ARG A 127 0.86 27.10 26.27
#